data_AF-A0A086LXW3-F1
#
_entry.id   AF-A0A086LXW3-F1
#
_cell.length_a   1.000
_cell.length_b   1.000
_cell.length_c   1.000
_cell.angle_alpha   90.00
_cell.angle_beta   90.00
_cell.angle_gamma   90.00
#
_symmetry.space_group_name_H-M   'P 1'
#
loop_
_entity.id
_entity.type
_entity.pdbx_description
1 polymer ?
#
loop_
_entity_poly.entity_id
_entity_poly.type
_entity_poly.pdbx_seq_one_letter_code
_entity_poly.pdbx_strand_id
1 'polypeptide(L)'
;MIDLEVLAEEQARARALCELAIGMEEMDTPELLWKAYIDMEVGWGAVDRARSLYERLLEKTQHVKVFKSFADFEWRIVESLPNARKVIERGIEVCKENSWDEERASLLEHWLSMERESGDAQSIGRVFNMLPKKVKKIRVERDKESGAESTVETTAYVFPDDPGSAANLKILQAAKLWKRKQAAAG
;
A
#
# COMPACT_ATOMS: atom_id res chain seq x y z
N MET A 1 -26.04 5.51 -34.85
CA MET A 1 -26.19 4.03 -34.78
C MET A 1 -24.88 3.39 -35.23
N ILE A 2 -24.38 3.71 -36.43
CA ILE A 2 -23.10 3.21 -36.96
C ILE A 2 -21.90 3.55 -36.06
N ASP A 3 -21.78 4.77 -35.52
CA ASP A 3 -20.62 5.15 -34.70
C ASP A 3 -20.50 4.38 -33.37
N LEU A 4 -21.62 3.94 -32.78
CA LEU A 4 -21.62 3.15 -31.54
C LEU A 4 -21.24 1.70 -31.78
N GLU A 5 -21.68 1.13 -32.90
CA GLU A 5 -21.33 -0.24 -33.30
C GLU A 5 -19.84 -0.34 -33.65
N VAL A 6 -19.31 0.63 -34.40
CA VAL A 6 -17.87 0.71 -34.73
C VAL A 6 -17.03 0.82 -33.46
N LEU A 7 -17.43 1.68 -32.51
CA LEU A 7 -16.73 1.80 -31.23
C LEU A 7 -16.75 0.49 -30.44
N ALA A 8 -17.88 -0.19 -30.36
CA ALA A 8 -17.99 -1.46 -29.64
C ALA A 8 -17.13 -2.57 -30.25
N GLU A 9 -17.05 -2.64 -31.59
CA GLU A 9 -16.17 -3.58 -32.29
C GLU A 9 -14.68 -3.27 -32.05
N GLU A 10 -14.30 -2.00 -32.06
CA GLU A 10 -12.92 -1.58 -31.79
C GLU A 10 -12.52 -1.90 -30.34
N GLN A 11 -13.42 -1.66 -29.38
CA GLN A 11 -13.22 -2.05 -27.99
C GLN A 11 -13.04 -3.56 -27.84
N ALA A 12 -13.87 -4.37 -28.49
CA ALA A 12 -13.77 -5.82 -28.45
C ALA A 12 -12.43 -6.31 -29.03
N ARG A 13 -11.98 -5.73 -30.14
CA ARG A 13 -10.70 -6.05 -30.77
C ARG A 13 -9.52 -5.68 -29.86
N ALA A 14 -9.51 -4.48 -29.30
CA ALA A 14 -8.45 -4.04 -28.40
C ALA A 14 -8.38 -4.90 -27.13
N ARG A 15 -9.52 -5.29 -26.54
CA ARG A 15 -9.57 -6.24 -25.42
C ARG A 15 -8.94 -7.59 -25.77
N ALA A 16 -9.26 -8.13 -26.95
CA ALA A 16 -8.70 -9.41 -27.38
C ALA A 16 -7.17 -9.35 -27.51
N LEU A 17 -6.62 -8.24 -28.01
CA LEU A 17 -5.18 -8.02 -28.08
C LEU A 17 -4.55 -7.93 -26.68
N CYS A 18 -5.18 -7.19 -25.76
CA CYS A 18 -4.71 -7.08 -24.38
C CYS A 18 -4.75 -8.43 -23.64
N GLU A 19 -5.84 -9.21 -23.76
CA GLU A 19 -5.95 -10.54 -23.16
C GLU A 19 -4.90 -11.52 -23.71
N LEU A 20 -4.62 -11.46 -25.02
CA LEU A 20 -3.53 -12.24 -25.61
C LEU A 20 -2.19 -11.83 -25.00
N ALA A 21 -1.92 -10.53 -24.95
CA ALA A 21 -0.64 -10.00 -24.48
C ALA A 21 -0.38 -10.31 -23.00
N ILE A 22 -1.38 -10.23 -22.11
CA ILE A 22 -1.20 -10.60 -20.68
C ILE A 22 -1.08 -12.10 -20.46
N GLY A 23 -1.47 -12.91 -21.45
CA GLY A 23 -1.30 -14.36 -21.47
C GLY A 23 0.07 -14.82 -21.97
N MET A 24 0.87 -13.93 -22.56
CA MET A 24 2.24 -14.24 -22.99
C MET A 24 3.17 -14.21 -21.77
N GLU A 25 3.85 -15.34 -21.51
CA GLU A 25 4.64 -15.59 -20.29
C GLU A 25 6.01 -14.89 -20.29
N GLU A 26 6.53 -14.52 -21.46
CA GLU A 26 7.79 -13.81 -21.64
C GLU A 26 7.55 -12.41 -22.18
N MET A 27 7.38 -11.44 -21.29
CA MET A 27 7.33 -10.04 -21.70
C MET A 27 8.15 -9.17 -20.75
N ASP A 28 8.97 -8.28 -21.31
CA ASP A 28 9.94 -7.48 -20.55
C ASP A 28 9.27 -6.48 -19.57
N THR A 29 8.00 -6.11 -19.80
CA THR A 29 7.30 -5.08 -19.00
C THR A 29 5.81 -5.39 -18.73
N PRO A 30 5.50 -6.44 -17.96
CA PRO A 30 4.13 -6.83 -17.69
C PRO A 30 3.31 -5.72 -17.01
N GLU A 31 3.93 -4.96 -16.09
CA GLU A 31 3.25 -3.89 -15.33
C GLU A 31 2.66 -2.79 -16.22
N LEU A 32 3.38 -2.38 -17.27
CA LEU A 32 2.93 -1.32 -18.19
C LEU A 32 1.70 -1.75 -18.98
N LEU A 33 1.67 -3.02 -19.42
CA LEU A 33 0.54 -3.57 -20.14
C LEU A 33 -0.71 -3.67 -19.27
N TRP A 34 -0.57 -4.17 -18.04
CA TRP A 34 -1.69 -4.22 -17.09
C TRP A 34 -2.23 -2.83 -16.81
N LYS A 35 -1.35 -1.84 -16.58
CA LYS A 35 -1.77 -0.46 -16.38
C LYS A 35 -2.50 0.08 -17.61
N ALA A 36 -1.95 -0.09 -18.81
CA ALA A 36 -2.56 0.39 -20.05
C ALA A 36 -3.93 -0.26 -20.29
N TYR A 37 -4.08 -1.55 -20.02
CA TYR A 37 -5.34 -2.26 -20.17
C TYR A 37 -6.39 -1.77 -19.17
N ILE A 38 -6.01 -1.60 -17.90
CA ILE A 38 -6.88 -1.02 -16.87
C ILE A 38 -7.30 0.40 -17.26
N ASP A 39 -6.36 1.27 -17.61
CA ASP A 39 -6.64 2.66 -18.01
C ASP A 39 -7.59 2.72 -19.22
N MET A 40 -7.47 1.78 -20.16
CA MET A 40 -8.35 1.66 -21.32
C MET A 40 -9.78 1.28 -20.92
N GLU A 41 -9.95 0.27 -20.06
CA GLU A 41 -11.29 -0.13 -19.56
C GLU A 41 -11.92 0.98 -18.71
N VAL A 42 -11.13 1.70 -17.91
CA VAL A 42 -11.57 2.89 -17.18
C VAL A 42 -12.00 3.99 -18.14
N GLY A 43 -11.23 4.26 -19.19
CA GLY A 43 -11.55 5.26 -20.21
C GLY A 43 -12.83 4.96 -20.99
N TRP A 44 -13.18 3.68 -21.15
CA TRP A 44 -14.45 3.27 -21.73
C TRP A 44 -15.61 3.17 -20.71
N GLY A 45 -15.37 3.49 -19.44
CA GLY A 45 -16.37 3.41 -18.38
C GLY A 45 -16.75 1.97 -17.99
N ALA A 46 -15.96 0.98 -18.39
CA ALA A 46 -16.20 -0.44 -18.09
C ALA A 46 -15.70 -0.80 -16.68
N VAL A 47 -16.35 -0.23 -15.67
CA VAL A 47 -15.96 -0.32 -14.24
C VAL A 47 -15.78 -1.77 -13.77
N ASP A 48 -16.73 -2.66 -14.08
CA ASP A 48 -16.66 -4.05 -13.60
C ASP A 48 -15.51 -4.84 -14.24
N ARG A 49 -15.16 -4.52 -15.49
CA ARG A 49 -13.99 -5.12 -16.15
C ARG A 49 -12.70 -4.59 -15.54
N ALA A 50 -12.62 -3.29 -15.29
CA ALA A 50 -11.46 -2.68 -14.63
C ALA A 50 -11.22 -3.29 -13.23
N ARG A 51 -12.28 -3.50 -12.43
CA ARG A 51 -12.20 -4.23 -11.15
C ARG A 51 -11.65 -5.64 -11.34
N SER A 52 -12.21 -6.40 -12.29
CA SER A 52 -11.74 -7.76 -12.56
C SER A 52 -10.26 -7.80 -12.95
N LEU A 53 -9.76 -6.78 -13.66
CA LEU A 53 -8.35 -6.68 -14.01
C LEU A 53 -7.47 -6.36 -12.80
N TYR A 54 -7.90 -5.46 -11.92
CA TYR A 54 -7.21 -5.20 -10.65
C TYR A 54 -7.12 -6.44 -9.77
N GLU A 55 -8.21 -7.21 -9.64
CA GLU A 55 -8.20 -8.45 -8.85
C GLU A 55 -7.23 -9.48 -9.43
N ARG A 56 -7.28 -9.75 -10.75
CA ARG A 56 -6.35 -10.66 -11.43
C ARG A 56 -4.89 -10.23 -11.26
N LEU A 57 -4.61 -8.92 -11.30
CA LEU A 57 -3.26 -8.38 -11.11
C LEU A 57 -2.77 -8.56 -9.66
N LEU A 58 -3.66 -8.37 -8.68
CA LEU A 58 -3.35 -8.57 -7.28
C LEU A 58 -3.13 -10.04 -6.93
N GLU A 59 -3.86 -10.97 -7.55
CA GLU A 59 -3.63 -12.40 -7.40
C GLU A 59 -2.21 -12.81 -7.84
N LYS A 60 -1.65 -12.15 -8.87
CA LYS A 60 -0.31 -12.44 -9.38
C LYS A 60 0.82 -11.75 -8.60
N THR A 61 0.61 -10.51 -8.16
CA THR A 61 1.73 -9.65 -7.70
C THR A 61 1.63 -9.20 -6.25
N GLN A 62 0.42 -9.03 -5.72
CA GLN A 62 0.15 -8.43 -4.40
C GLN A 62 0.91 -7.12 -4.13
N HIS A 63 1.25 -6.38 -5.19
CA HIS A 63 2.17 -5.25 -5.07
C HIS A 63 1.47 -3.99 -4.50
N VAL A 64 2.15 -3.29 -3.59
CA VAL A 64 1.58 -2.12 -2.86
C VAL A 64 1.04 -1.02 -3.78
N LYS A 65 1.71 -0.76 -4.91
CA LYS A 65 1.26 0.25 -5.89
C LYS A 65 -0.07 -0.14 -6.53
N VAL A 66 -0.34 -1.44 -6.71
CA VAL A 66 -1.59 -1.92 -7.29
C VAL A 66 -2.73 -1.72 -6.30
N PHE A 67 -2.54 -2.02 -5.01
CA PHE A 67 -3.53 -1.70 -3.97
C PHE A 67 -3.87 -0.21 -3.91
N LYS A 68 -2.86 0.67 -3.96
CA LYS A 68 -3.09 2.13 -4.00
C LYS A 68 -3.87 2.55 -5.24
N SER A 69 -3.44 2.10 -6.42
CA SER A 69 -4.12 2.43 -7.67
C SER A 69 -5.57 1.90 -7.69
N PHE A 70 -5.82 0.71 -7.16
CA PHE A 70 -7.17 0.16 -7.08
C PHE A 70 -8.05 0.94 -6.09
N ALA A 71 -7.50 1.34 -4.94
CA ALA A 71 -8.20 2.21 -4.00
C ALA A 71 -8.51 3.59 -4.62
N ASP A 72 -7.54 4.21 -5.32
CA ASP A 72 -7.73 5.45 -6.06
C ASP A 72 -8.81 5.31 -7.15
N PHE A 73 -8.88 4.17 -7.83
CA PHE A 73 -9.93 3.87 -8.82
C PHE A 73 -11.32 3.79 -8.16
N GLU A 74 -11.47 3.02 -7.09
CA GLU A 74 -12.75 2.92 -6.36
C GLU A 74 -13.16 4.27 -5.77
N TRP A 75 -12.20 5.10 -5.35
CA TRP A 75 -12.49 6.39 -4.77
C TRP A 75 -12.79 7.47 -5.82
N ARG A 76 -11.97 7.62 -6.86
CA ARG A 76 -12.07 8.75 -7.80
C ARG A 76 -12.93 8.47 -9.03
N ILE A 77 -13.00 7.22 -9.48
CA ILE A 77 -13.74 6.85 -10.70
C ILE A 77 -15.11 6.30 -10.35
N VAL A 78 -15.19 5.42 -9.36
CA VAL A 78 -16.46 4.83 -8.88
C VAL A 78 -17.14 5.74 -7.85
N GLU A 79 -16.40 6.66 -7.23
CA GLU A 79 -16.91 7.54 -6.15
C GLU A 79 -17.35 6.77 -4.90
N SER A 80 -16.71 5.64 -4.64
CA SER A 80 -17.00 4.75 -3.50
C SER A 80 -15.84 4.70 -2.51
N LEU A 81 -15.80 5.69 -1.61
CA LEU A 81 -14.87 5.71 -0.49
C LEU A 81 -14.93 4.42 0.38
N PRO A 82 -16.11 3.82 0.66
CA PRO A 82 -16.18 2.56 1.38
C PRO A 82 -15.48 1.39 0.69
N ASN A 83 -15.53 1.30 -0.65
CA ASN A 83 -14.81 0.25 -1.37
C ASN A 83 -13.30 0.51 -1.38
N ALA A 84 -12.88 1.77 -1.57
CA ALA A 84 -11.47 2.15 -1.49
C ALA A 84 -10.85 1.76 -0.12
N ARG A 85 -11.58 2.01 0.97
CA ARG A 85 -11.20 1.56 2.33
C ARG A 85 -10.99 0.05 2.39
N LYS A 86 -11.93 -0.75 1.88
CA LYS A 86 -11.82 -2.23 1.86
C LYS A 86 -10.58 -2.70 1.09
N VAL A 87 -10.27 -2.08 -0.05
CA VAL A 87 -9.09 -2.43 -0.86
C VAL A 87 -7.81 -2.16 -0.07
N ILE A 88 -7.71 -1.00 0.59
CA ILE A 88 -6.55 -0.67 1.42
C ILE A 88 -6.46 -1.59 2.64
N GLU A 89 -7.56 -1.84 3.35
CA GLU A 89 -7.61 -2.75 4.51
C GLU A 89 -7.07 -4.14 4.12
N ARG A 90 -7.49 -4.67 2.96
CA ARG A 90 -6.94 -5.92 2.41
C ARG A 90 -5.44 -5.84 2.16
N GLY A 91 -4.97 -4.75 1.55
CA GLY A 91 -3.53 -4.54 1.32
C GLY A 91 -2.72 -4.47 2.61
N ILE A 92 -3.26 -3.86 3.67
CA ILE A 92 -2.63 -3.79 4.99
C ILE A 92 -2.50 -5.19 5.60
N GLU A 93 -3.54 -6.01 5.53
CA GLU A 93 -3.48 -7.39 6.04
C GLU A 93 -2.45 -8.23 5.29
N VAL A 94 -2.39 -8.13 3.96
CA VAL A 94 -1.34 -8.79 3.16
C VAL A 94 0.06 -8.34 3.59
N CYS A 95 0.28 -7.04 3.79
CA CYS A 95 1.58 -6.54 4.26
C CYS A 95 1.91 -7.02 5.68
N LYS A 96 0.92 -7.13 6.57
CA LYS A 96 1.11 -7.68 7.92
C LYS A 96 1.54 -9.14 7.87
N GLU A 97 0.85 -9.98 7.10
CA GLU A 97 1.13 -11.41 6.97
C GLU A 97 2.55 -11.67 6.44
N ASN A 98 3.02 -10.80 5.54
CA ASN A 98 4.33 -10.92 4.91
C ASN A 98 5.44 -10.09 5.59
N SER A 99 5.15 -9.39 6.69
CA SER A 99 6.08 -8.49 7.39
C SER A 99 6.69 -7.39 6.49
N TRP A 100 5.89 -6.88 5.55
CA TRP A 100 6.24 -5.78 4.63
C TRP A 100 5.93 -4.43 5.27
N ASP A 101 6.73 -4.08 6.27
CA ASP A 101 6.50 -2.92 7.13
C ASP A 101 6.51 -1.59 6.38
N GLU A 102 7.41 -1.41 5.41
CA GLU A 102 7.52 -0.16 4.67
C GLU A 102 6.32 0.04 3.74
N GLU A 103 5.87 -1.03 3.10
CA GLU A 103 4.70 -1.09 2.24
C GLU A 103 3.42 -0.85 3.05
N ARG A 104 3.28 -1.49 4.22
CA ARG A 104 2.18 -1.26 5.15
C ARG A 104 2.11 0.20 5.59
N ALA A 105 3.25 0.79 5.96
CA ALA A 105 3.34 2.21 6.31
C ALA A 105 2.89 3.08 5.13
N SER A 106 3.35 2.74 3.92
CA SER A 106 3.03 3.44 2.68
C SER A 106 1.53 3.38 2.34
N LEU A 107 0.84 2.27 2.64
CA LEU A 107 -0.62 2.15 2.49
C LEU A 107 -1.38 2.99 3.50
N LEU A 108 -0.96 3.00 4.77
CA LEU A 108 -1.61 3.80 5.80
C LEU A 108 -1.48 5.31 5.54
N GLU A 109 -0.33 5.77 5.05
CA GLU A 109 -0.15 7.18 4.65
C GLU A 109 -1.07 7.54 3.47
N HIS A 110 -1.18 6.65 2.48
CA HIS A 110 -2.09 6.84 1.36
C HIS A 110 -3.56 6.88 1.84
N TRP A 111 -3.97 5.95 2.71
CA TRP A 111 -5.30 5.95 3.31
C TRP A 111 -5.58 7.26 4.04
N LEU A 112 -4.64 7.71 4.88
CA LEU A 112 -4.81 8.96 5.62
C LEU A 112 -4.97 10.16 4.67
N SER A 113 -4.25 10.17 3.54
CA SER A 113 -4.42 11.20 2.51
C SER A 113 -5.84 11.19 1.93
N MET A 114 -6.38 10.02 1.60
CA MET A 114 -7.76 9.91 1.08
C MET A 114 -8.79 10.35 2.13
N GLU A 115 -8.63 9.94 3.39
CA GLU A 115 -9.54 10.32 4.47
C GLU A 115 -9.51 11.82 4.76
N ARG A 116 -8.35 12.47 4.60
CA ARG A 116 -8.26 13.93 4.76
C ARG A 116 -8.99 14.69 3.66
N GLU A 117 -9.08 14.13 2.46
CA GLU A 117 -9.72 14.76 1.32
C GLU A 117 -11.23 14.51 1.29
N SER A 118 -11.69 13.31 1.67
CA SER A 118 -13.10 12.90 1.50
C SER A 118 -13.73 12.24 2.73
N GLY A 119 -12.97 12.02 3.80
CA GLY A 119 -13.43 11.38 5.04
C GLY A 119 -13.94 12.36 6.10
N ASP A 120 -14.25 11.82 7.27
CA ASP A 120 -14.69 12.59 8.44
C ASP A 120 -13.61 12.63 9.53
N ALA A 121 -13.79 13.49 10.54
CA ALA A 121 -12.81 13.66 11.60
C ALA A 121 -12.54 12.36 12.39
N GLN A 122 -13.53 11.47 12.51
CA GLN A 122 -13.37 10.20 13.20
C GLN A 122 -12.55 9.22 12.36
N SER A 123 -12.83 9.11 11.07
CA SER A 123 -12.09 8.24 10.15
C SER A 123 -10.63 8.69 10.00
N ILE A 124 -10.39 10.00 9.86
CA ILE A 124 -9.03 10.57 9.87
C ILE A 124 -8.30 10.22 11.16
N GLY A 125 -8.95 10.42 12.32
CA GLY A 125 -8.38 10.10 13.63
C GLY A 125 -8.05 8.61 13.78
N ARG A 126 -8.92 7.73 13.29
CA ARG A 126 -8.70 6.27 13.29
C ARG A 126 -7.44 5.91 12.51
N VAL A 127 -7.33 6.34 11.25
CA VAL A 127 -6.18 5.99 10.40
C VAL A 127 -4.89 6.63 10.91
N PHE A 128 -4.95 7.87 11.41
CA PHE A 128 -3.79 8.53 12.02
C PHE A 128 -3.23 7.74 13.21
N ASN A 129 -4.09 7.17 14.05
CA ASN A 129 -3.67 6.36 15.19
C ASN A 129 -3.12 4.98 14.79
N MET A 130 -3.28 4.55 13.54
CA MET A 130 -2.70 3.32 13.00
C MET A 130 -1.30 3.53 12.42
N LEU A 131 -0.88 4.79 12.16
CA LEU A 131 0.41 5.07 11.54
C LEU A 131 1.58 4.55 12.38
N PRO A 132 2.61 3.95 11.75
CA PRO A 132 3.77 3.45 12.47
C PRO A 132 4.69 4.58 12.94
N LYS A 133 5.46 4.28 13.98
CA LYS A 133 6.60 5.10 14.39
C LYS A 133 7.88 4.54 13.80
N LYS A 134 8.62 5.37 13.06
CA LYS A 134 9.97 5.04 12.60
C LYS A 134 10.94 5.12 13.77
N VAL A 135 11.66 4.05 14.05
CA VAL A 135 12.68 3.97 15.09
C VAL A 135 14.00 3.44 14.51
N LYS A 136 15.13 3.91 15.05
CA LYS A 136 16.44 3.35 14.71
C LYS A 136 16.70 2.11 15.56
N LYS A 137 16.94 0.98 14.92
CA LYS A 137 17.37 -0.26 15.57
C LYS A 137 18.87 -0.41 15.36
N ILE A 138 19.59 -0.57 16.46
CA ILE A 138 21.04 -0.75 16.46
C ILE A 138 21.30 -2.23 16.77
N ARG A 139 21.98 -2.94 15.87
CA ARG A 139 22.48 -4.30 16.09
C ARG A 139 23.99 -4.29 16.06
N VAL A 140 24.60 -4.95 17.04
CA VAL A 140 26.04 -5.21 17.04
C VAL A 140 26.22 -6.57 16.37
N GLU A 141 26.84 -6.57 15.20
CA GLU A 141 27.25 -7.80 14.51
C GLU A 141 28.72 -8.03 14.84
N ARG A 142 29.05 -9.25 15.26
CA ARG A 142 30.43 -9.64 15.54
C ARG A 142 30.90 -10.50 14.38
N ASP A 143 31.95 -10.03 13.72
CA ASP A 143 32.64 -10.78 12.68
C ASP A 143 33.21 -12.07 13.30
N LYS A 144 32.86 -13.21 12.71
CA LYS A 144 33.25 -14.54 13.21
C LYS A 144 34.74 -14.82 13.04
N GLU A 145 35.43 -14.07 12.19
CA GLU A 145 36.81 -14.33 11.77
C GLU A 145 37.77 -13.31 12.39
N SER A 146 37.40 -12.03 12.44
CA SER A 146 38.24 -10.97 13.05
C SER A 146 37.89 -10.67 14.52
N GLY A 147 36.71 -11.11 15.00
CA GLY A 147 36.19 -10.73 16.31
C GLY A 147 35.79 -9.25 16.40
N ALA A 148 35.93 -8.48 15.32
CA ALA A 148 35.56 -7.08 15.27
C ALA A 148 34.03 -6.93 15.41
N GLU A 149 33.61 -6.04 16.30
CA GLU A 149 32.21 -5.67 16.46
C GLU A 149 31.91 -4.50 15.53
N SER A 150 31.04 -4.72 14.54
CA SER A 150 30.48 -3.68 13.70
C SER A 150 29.07 -3.36 14.18
N THR A 151 28.69 -2.09 14.09
CA THR A 151 27.35 -1.63 14.47
C THR A 151 26.55 -1.38 13.19
N VAL A 152 25.46 -2.12 13.01
CA VAL A 152 24.54 -1.97 11.88
C VAL A 152 23.31 -1.20 12.36
N GLU A 153 23.10 0.00 11.78
CA GLU A 153 21.88 0.80 11.97
C GLU A 153 20.83 0.38 10.93
N THR A 154 19.66 -0.07 11.38
CA THR A 154 18.52 -0.41 10.51
C THR A 154 17.29 0.39 10.94
N THR A 155 16.56 0.96 9.97
CA THR A 155 15.26 1.60 10.22
C THR A 155 14.22 0.51 10.48
N ALA A 156 13.50 0.61 11.58
CA ALA A 156 12.39 -0.29 11.91
C ALA A 156 11.10 0.52 12.07
N TYR A 157 9.97 -0.12 11.78
CA TYR A 157 8.64 0.44 11.97
C TYR A 157 8.00 -0.21 13.19
N VAL A 158 7.31 0.59 14.01
CA VAL A 158 6.54 0.11 15.17
C VAL A 158 5.10 0.55 14.99
N PHE A 159 4.23 -0.41 14.64
CA PHE A 159 2.79 -0.15 14.45
C PHE A 159 2.05 -0.20 15.79
N PRO A 160 1.15 0.75 16.10
CA PRO A 160 0.44 0.80 17.37
C PRO A 160 -0.48 -0.41 17.65
N ASP A 161 -1.01 -1.04 16.61
CA ASP A 161 -1.94 -2.18 16.67
C ASP A 161 -1.24 -3.55 16.79
N ASP A 162 0.09 -3.61 16.63
CA ASP A 162 0.82 -4.88 16.67
C ASP A 162 0.98 -5.42 18.11
N PRO A 163 0.95 -6.76 18.30
CA PRO A 163 1.15 -7.37 19.61
C PRO A 163 2.50 -6.97 20.22
N GLY A 164 2.49 -6.47 21.45
CA GLY A 164 3.69 -5.99 22.15
C GLY A 164 4.07 -4.53 21.88
N SER A 165 3.43 -3.85 20.92
CA SER A 165 3.67 -2.44 20.62
C SER A 165 3.39 -1.54 21.82
N ALA A 166 2.30 -1.79 22.56
CA ALA A 166 1.95 -1.02 23.76
C ALA A 166 3.05 -1.03 24.84
N ALA A 167 3.77 -2.14 25.02
CA ALA A 167 4.88 -2.23 25.96
C ALA A 167 6.09 -1.42 25.46
N ASN A 168 6.45 -1.58 24.19
CA ASN A 168 7.55 -0.84 23.56
C ASN A 168 7.31 0.68 23.58
N LEU A 169 6.09 1.13 23.32
CA LEU A 169 5.70 2.54 23.36
C LEU A 169 5.78 3.14 24.76
N LYS A 170 5.37 2.39 25.81
CA LYS A 170 5.48 2.83 27.20
C LYS A 170 6.95 2.98 27.64
N ILE A 171 7.82 2.06 27.24
CA ILE A 171 9.27 2.14 27.51
C ILE A 171 9.87 3.39 26.85
N LEU A 172 9.53 3.65 25.58
CA LEU A 172 9.99 4.85 24.87
C LEU A 172 9.48 6.15 25.52
N GLN A 173 8.24 6.18 25.98
CA GLN A 173 7.68 7.34 26.71
C GLN A 173 8.38 7.56 28.05
N ALA A 174 8.60 6.50 28.83
CA ALA A 174 9.32 6.56 30.10
C ALA A 174 10.76 7.06 29.92
N ALA A 175 11.47 6.58 28.90
CA ALA A 175 12.82 7.04 28.56
C ALA A 175 12.87 8.54 28.19
N LYS A 176 11.89 9.04 27.41
CA LYS A 176 11.77 10.47 27.10
C LYS A 176 11.51 11.32 28.35
N LEU A 177 10.64 10.85 29.24
CA LEU A 177 10.33 11.53 30.51
C LEU A 177 11.56 11.60 31.42
N TRP A 178 12.34 10.53 31.51
CA TRP A 178 13.59 10.51 32.27
C TRP A 178 14.62 11.50 31.72
N LYS A 179 14.83 11.53 30.39
CA LYS A 179 15.75 12.48 29.75
C LYS A 179 15.33 13.93 29.96
N ARG A 180 14.02 14.23 29.89
CA ARG A 180 13.48 15.56 30.21
C ARG A 180 13.70 15.95 31.67
N LYS A 181 13.54 15.01 32.61
CA LYS A 181 13.80 15.25 34.04
C LYS A 181 15.29 15.53 34.30
N GLN A 182 16.21 14.84 33.62
CA GLN A 182 17.64 15.13 33.73
C GLN A 182 18.02 16.50 33.17
N ALA A 183 17.43 16.89 32.04
CA ALA A 183 17.70 18.20 31.42
C ALA A 183 17.09 19.39 32.18
N ALA A 184 16.11 19.17 33.06
CA ALA A 184 15.51 20.22 33.89
C ALA A 184 16.16 20.33 35.29
N ALA A 185 17.05 19.41 35.64
CA ALA A 185 17.72 19.33 36.93
C ALA A 185 19.21 19.70 36.89
N GLY A 186 19.70 20.15 35.73
CA GLY A 186 21.04 20.75 35.53
C GLY A 186 20.89 22.13 34.92
#